data_AF-A0A966RV83-F1
#
_entry.id   AF-A0A966RV83-F1
#
_cell.length_a   1.000
_cell.length_b   1.000
_cell.length_c   1.000
_cell.angle_alpha   90.00
_cell.angle_beta   90.00
_cell.angle_gamma   90.00
#
_symmetry.space_group_name_H-M   'P 1'
#
loop_
_entity.id
_entity.type
_entity.pdbx_description
1 polymer ?
#
loop_
_entity_poly.entity_id
_entity_poly.type
_entity_poly.pdbx_seq_one_letter_code
_entity_poly.pdbx_strand_id
1 'polypeptide(L)'
;MKARRLFFGFVIGFDLLFLIYVLGPRVEGVSMDVTLPELDFTVESIDAYLKEKEAQFPVKPNNESRVVWANTPGEKTAYAVVYLH
;
A
#
# COMPACT_ATOMS: atom_id res chain seq x y z
N MET A 1 -7.06 -25.80 47.29
CA MET A 1 -8.11 -25.07 46.54
C MET A 1 -7.58 -23.90 45.68
N LYS A 2 -6.63 -23.08 46.17
CA LYS A 2 -6.06 -21.95 45.40
C LYS A 2 -5.27 -22.37 44.14
N ALA A 3 -4.39 -23.37 44.24
CA ALA A 3 -3.61 -23.87 43.11
C ALA A 3 -4.48 -24.42 41.96
N ARG A 4 -5.58 -25.11 42.30
CA ARG A 4 -6.55 -25.61 41.30
C ARG A 4 -7.24 -24.46 40.56
N ARG A 5 -7.60 -23.39 41.26
CA ARG A 5 -8.20 -22.18 40.65
C ARG A 5 -7.22 -21.45 39.73
N LEU A 6 -5.95 -21.36 40.12
CA LEU A 6 -4.89 -20.75 39.30
C LEU A 6 -4.62 -21.56 38.03
N PHE A 7 -4.57 -22.89 38.14
CA PHE A 7 -4.41 -23.78 36.99
C PHE A 7 -5.56 -23.62 35.98
N PHE A 8 -6.81 -23.65 36.43
CA PHE A 8 -7.96 -23.45 35.53
C PHE A 8 -7.97 -22.05 34.91
N GLY A 9 -7.59 -21.01 35.66
CA GLY A 9 -7.45 -19.66 35.11
C GLY A 9 -6.40 -19.58 33.99
N PHE A 10 -5.27 -20.26 34.17
CA PHE A 10 -4.22 -20.33 33.15
C PHE A 10 -4.69 -21.07 31.89
N VAL A 11 -5.35 -22.22 32.05
CA VAL A 11 -5.90 -22.99 30.93
C VAL A 11 -6.92 -22.16 30.16
N ILE A 12 -7.88 -21.52 30.84
CA ILE A 12 -8.89 -20.66 30.21
C ILE A 12 -8.21 -19.50 29.46
N GLY A 13 -7.20 -18.86 30.07
CA GLY A 13 -6.46 -17.78 29.42
C GLY A 13 -5.75 -18.25 28.14
N PHE A 14 -5.13 -19.43 28.18
CA PHE A 14 -4.45 -20.01 27.03
C PHE A 14 -5.44 -20.40 25.92
N ASP A 15 -6.57 -21.01 26.27
CA ASP A 15 -7.62 -21.38 25.31
C ASP A 15 -8.22 -20.15 24.62
N LEU A 16 -8.42 -19.05 25.36
CA LEU A 16 -8.89 -17.79 24.80
C LEU A 16 -7.88 -17.20 23.80
N LEU A 17 -6.58 -17.21 24.13
CA LEU A 17 -5.53 -16.77 23.21
C LEU A 17 -5.48 -17.63 21.95
N PHE A 18 -5.61 -18.95 22.11
CA PHE A 18 -5.66 -19.89 20.99
C PHE A 18 -6.86 -19.62 20.08
N LEU A 19 -8.05 -19.42 20.64
CA LEU A 19 -9.25 -19.10 19.88
C LEU A 19 -9.13 -17.78 19.12
N ILE A 20 -8.58 -16.74 19.75
CA ILE A 20 -8.33 -15.45 19.08
C ILE A 20 -7.36 -15.61 17.92
N TYR A 21 -6.31 -16.42 18.07
CA TYR A 21 -5.35 -16.67 17.00
C TYR A 21 -5.98 -17.42 15.81
N VAL A 22 -6.75 -18.49 16.08
CA VAL A 22 -7.35 -19.32 15.02
C VAL A 22 -8.49 -18.60 14.30
N LEU A 23 -9.33 -17.88 15.06
CA LEU A 23 -10.49 -17.15 14.53
C LEU A 23 -10.15 -15.71 14.12
N GLY A 24 -8.90 -15.28 14.33
CA GLY A 24 -8.44 -13.95 13.96
C GLY A 24 -8.46 -13.74 12.45
N PRO A 25 -8.60 -12.49 12.00
CA PRO A 25 -8.55 -12.16 10.58
C PRO A 25 -7.19 -12.55 9.99
N ARG A 26 -7.22 -13.25 8.85
CA ARG A 26 -6.01 -13.54 8.07
C ARG A 26 -5.89 -12.49 6.97
N VAL A 27 -4.71 -11.89 6.86
CA VAL A 27 -4.39 -11.00 5.73
C VAL A 27 -4.22 -11.89 4.50
N GLU A 28 -4.90 -11.53 3.41
CA GLU A 28 -4.70 -12.20 2.12
C GLU A 28 -3.26 -12.00 1.64
N GLY A 29 -2.72 -12.99 0.92
CA GLY A 29 -1.39 -12.88 0.34
C GLY A 29 -1.34 -11.71 -0.64
N VAL A 30 -0.27 -10.91 -0.58
CA VAL A 30 -0.04 -9.85 -1.57
C VAL A 30 0.15 -10.51 -2.93
N SER A 31 -0.61 -10.07 -3.94
CA SER A 31 -0.41 -10.49 -5.32
C SER A 31 0.99 -10.09 -5.78
N MET A 32 1.75 -11.05 -6.30
CA MET A 32 3.06 -10.82 -6.93
C MET A 32 2.91 -10.59 -8.45
N ASP A 33 1.72 -10.21 -8.89
CA ASP A 33 1.46 -9.89 -10.28
C ASP A 33 2.26 -8.64 -10.68
N VAL A 34 3.07 -8.80 -11.73
CA VAL A 34 3.92 -7.75 -12.30
C VAL A 34 3.32 -7.16 -13.56
N THR A 35 2.07 -7.52 -13.90
CA THR A 35 1.35 -6.85 -14.97
C THR A 35 1.15 -5.38 -14.61
N LEU A 36 1.61 -4.51 -15.50
CA LEU A 36 1.40 -3.08 -15.34
C LEU A 36 -0.07 -2.78 -15.64
N PRO A 37 -0.74 -1.94 -14.83
CA PRO A 37 -2.10 -1.55 -15.12
C PRO A 37 -2.14 -0.75 -16.43
N GLU A 38 -3.21 -0.94 -17.20
CA GLU A 38 -3.52 -0.02 -18.28
C GLU A 38 -3.97 1.31 -17.67
N LEU A 39 -3.26 2.38 -18.03
CA LEU A 39 -3.55 3.72 -17.55
C LEU A 39 -4.16 4.52 -18.71
N ASP A 40 -5.31 5.12 -18.46
CA ASP A 40 -6.04 5.93 -19.45
C ASP A 40 -5.53 7.37 -19.42
N PHE A 41 -4.32 7.59 -19.95
CA PHE A 41 -3.77 8.93 -20.18
C PHE A 41 -2.80 8.93 -21.38
N THR A 42 -2.59 10.10 -21.97
CA THR A 42 -1.55 10.32 -22.97
C THR A 42 -0.36 11.06 -22.38
N VAL A 43 0.80 11.00 -23.04
CA VAL A 43 2.02 11.66 -22.54
C VAL A 43 1.79 13.16 -22.34
N GLU A 44 0.99 13.78 -23.20
CA GLU A 44 0.63 15.20 -23.14
C GLU A 44 -0.29 15.52 -21.94
N SER A 45 -1.04 14.54 -21.43
CA SER A 45 -1.96 14.71 -20.31
C SER A 45 -1.40 14.25 -18.96
N ILE A 46 -0.14 13.82 -18.89
CA ILE A 46 0.42 13.17 -17.70
C ILE A 46 0.42 14.11 -16.47
N ASP A 47 0.75 15.39 -16.65
CA ASP A 47 0.79 16.36 -15.54
C ASP A 47 -0.63 16.61 -14.97
N ALA A 48 -1.63 16.66 -15.85
CA ALA A 48 -3.03 16.80 -15.44
C ALA A 48 -3.52 15.53 -14.71
N TYR A 49 -3.19 14.35 -15.23
CA TYR A 49 -3.51 13.07 -14.62
C TYR A 49 -2.93 12.96 -13.21
N LEU A 50 -1.65 13.29 -13.02
CA LEU A 50 -1.00 13.25 -11.71
C LEU A 50 -1.67 14.22 -10.75
N LYS A 51 -1.96 15.45 -11.18
CA LYS A 51 -2.63 16.45 -10.35
C LYS A 51 -4.02 16.01 -9.90
N GLU A 52 -4.83 15.46 -10.80
CA GLU A 52 -6.18 14.98 -10.47
C GLU A 52 -6.14 13.78 -9.53
N LYS A 53 -5.23 12.83 -9.77
CA LYS A 53 -5.04 11.65 -8.93
C LYS A 53 -4.61 12.03 -7.51
N GLU A 54 -3.60 12.89 -7.38
CA GLU A 54 -3.05 13.28 -6.08
C GLU A 54 -4.03 14.17 -5.28
N ALA A 55 -4.90 14.94 -5.95
CA ALA A 55 -5.94 15.73 -5.29
C ALA A 55 -6.97 14.88 -4.50
N GLN A 56 -7.04 13.58 -4.76
CA GLN A 56 -7.87 12.63 -4.01
C GLN A 56 -7.29 12.29 -2.62
N PHE A 57 -6.03 12.66 -2.36
CA PHE A 57 -5.31 12.32 -1.14
C PHE A 57 -4.74 13.58 -0.46
N PRO A 58 -4.58 13.58 0.87
CA PRO A 58 -3.95 14.68 1.60
C PRO A 58 -2.41 14.58 1.50
N VAL A 59 -1.88 14.77 0.29
CA VAL A 59 -0.44 14.71 0.02
C VAL A 59 0.26 15.88 0.70
N LYS A 60 1.43 15.64 1.30
CA LYS A 60 2.24 16.72 1.88
C LYS A 60 2.79 17.60 0.76
N PRO A 61 2.84 18.94 0.93
CA PRO A 61 3.43 19.81 -0.07
C PRO A 61 4.86 19.39 -0.43
N ASN A 62 5.16 19.30 -1.72
CA ASN A 62 6.43 18.81 -2.31
C ASN A 62 6.65 17.29 -2.25
N ASN A 63 5.65 16.51 -1.84
CA ASN A 63 5.66 15.05 -1.94
C ASN A 63 4.76 14.52 -3.07
N GLU A 64 4.22 15.40 -3.91
CA GLU A 64 3.39 15.01 -5.04
C GLU A 64 4.24 14.29 -6.10
N SER A 65 3.64 13.31 -6.77
CA SER A 65 4.22 12.73 -7.97
C SER A 65 4.41 13.82 -9.03
N ARG A 66 5.59 13.87 -9.65
CA ARG A 66 5.93 14.86 -10.69
C ARG A 66 6.77 14.25 -11.79
N VAL A 67 6.60 14.77 -13.01
CA VAL A 67 7.49 14.48 -14.14
C VAL A 67 8.46 15.63 -14.29
N VAL A 68 9.75 15.30 -14.37
CA VAL A 68 10.80 16.27 -14.71
C VAL A 68 11.23 16.00 -16.14
N TRP A 69 10.86 16.89 -17.04
CA TRP A 69 11.20 16.79 -18.46
C TRP A 69 12.65 17.26 -18.69
N ALA A 70 13.49 16.36 -19.20
CA ALA A 70 14.88 16.68 -19.50
C ALA A 70 15.05 17.51 -20.79
N ASN A 71 14.04 17.51 -21.66
CA ASN A 71 14.00 18.27 -22.91
C ASN A 71 12.61 18.91 -23.08
N THR A 72 12.06 18.97 -24.30
CA THR A 72 10.71 19.46 -24.57
C THR A 72 9.67 18.72 -23.71
N PRO A 73 8.88 19.42 -22.88
CA PRO A 73 7.79 18.80 -22.13
C PRO A 73 6.79 18.09 -23.03
N GLY A 74 6.37 16.87 -22.64
CA GLY A 74 5.45 16.04 -23.41
C GLY A 74 6.11 15.21 -24.52
N GLU A 75 7.39 15.42 -24.82
CA GLU A 75 8.10 14.61 -25.82
C GLU A 75 8.68 13.34 -25.19
N LYS A 76 8.32 12.18 -25.74
CA LYS A 76 8.81 10.89 -25.25
C LYS A 76 10.32 10.75 -25.48
N THR A 77 11.06 10.50 -24.41
CA THR A 77 12.50 10.22 -24.44
C THR A 77 12.78 8.72 -24.60
N ALA A 78 14.00 8.39 -25.02
CA ALA A 78 14.46 6.99 -25.09
C ALA A 78 14.50 6.31 -23.71
N TYR A 79 14.71 7.09 -22.65
CA TYR A 79 14.81 6.61 -21.27
C TYR A 79 14.07 7.52 -20.31
N ALA A 80 13.48 6.92 -19.28
CA ALA A 80 12.92 7.60 -18.12
C ALA A 80 13.57 7.03 -16.85
N VAL A 81 13.95 7.90 -15.92
CA VAL A 81 14.46 7.48 -14.61
C VAL A 81 13.30 7.54 -13.62
N VAL A 82 12.92 6.39 -13.07
CA VAL A 82 11.86 6.29 -12.08
C VAL A 82 12.48 6.19 -10.70
N TYR A 83 12.10 7.13 -9.82
CA TYR A 83 12.45 7.11 -8.41
C TYR A 83 11.23 6.68 -7.60
N LEU A 84 11.30 5.50 -6.99
CA LEU A 84 10.31 4.96 -6.06
C LEU A 84 10.94 5.00 -4.66
N HIS A 85 10.21 5.51 -3.66
CA HIS A 85 10.67 5.54 -2.27
C HIS A 85 10.28 4.27 -1.53
#